data_AF-A0A2E0ERX9-F1
#
_entry.id   AF-A0A2E0ERX9-F1
#
_cell.length_a   1.000
_cell.length_b   1.000
_cell.length_c   1.000
_cell.angle_alpha   90.00
_cell.angle_beta   90.00
_cell.angle_gamma   90.00
#
_symmetry.space_group_name_H-M   'P 1'
#
loop_
_entity.id
_entity.type
_entity.pdbx_description
1 polymer ?
#
loop_
_entity_poly.entity_id
_entity_poly.type
_entity_poly.pdbx_seq_one_letter_code
_entity_poly.pdbx_strand_id
1 'polypeptide(L)'
;MNITAYHLTYIFIVLIFYSCNNEKSVTVYKVKKTDSLISKQNNSNNSSLSWTVPNNWIEKRATDFRLASYDVNAPNGEIIDLSITVFPGDAGGIESNVNRWRRQINLTPLDLNQLMNESSTQSSMLGEYYIFELYNEHFSLNIFFNE
;
A
#
# COMPACT_ATOMS: atom_id res chain seq x y z
N MET A 1 -26.92 -56.15 20.96
CA MET A 1 -27.01 -54.77 21.49
C MET A 1 -25.58 -54.37 21.86
N ASN A 2 -24.93 -53.59 20.99
CA ASN A 2 -23.46 -53.60 20.87
C ASN A 2 -22.83 -52.49 21.72
N ILE A 3 -22.08 -52.89 22.74
CA ILE A 3 -21.35 -52.03 23.69
C ILE A 3 -20.46 -50.99 22.98
N THR A 4 -19.91 -51.32 21.81
CA THR A 4 -19.09 -50.40 20.99
C THR A 4 -19.87 -49.20 20.45
N ALA A 5 -21.17 -49.35 20.18
CA ALA A 5 -22.01 -48.22 19.75
C ALA A 5 -22.21 -47.21 20.88
N TYR A 6 -22.34 -47.67 22.14
CA TYR A 6 -22.48 -46.80 23.30
C TYR A 6 -21.20 -46.02 23.60
N HIS A 7 -20.03 -46.64 23.42
CA HIS A 7 -18.76 -45.93 23.55
C HIS A 7 -18.55 -44.88 22.44
N LEU A 8 -18.92 -45.20 21.20
CA LEU A 8 -18.87 -44.24 20.09
C LEU A 8 -19.83 -43.07 20.33
N THR A 9 -21.05 -43.31 20.81
CA THR A 9 -21.98 -42.23 21.16
C THR A 9 -21.48 -41.41 22.35
N TYR A 10 -20.87 -42.03 23.35
CA TYR A 10 -20.34 -41.33 24.52
C TYR A 10 -19.17 -40.41 24.15
N ILE A 11 -18.25 -40.89 23.30
CA ILE A 11 -17.14 -40.07 22.77
C ILE A 11 -17.67 -38.88 21.97
N PHE A 12 -18.69 -39.09 21.14
CA PHE A 12 -19.32 -38.02 20.36
C PHE A 12 -19.96 -36.95 21.27
N ILE A 13 -20.63 -37.39 22.34
CA ILE A 13 -21.24 -36.51 23.34
C ILE A 13 -20.17 -35.69 24.09
N VAL A 14 -19.05 -36.30 24.47
CA VAL A 14 -17.93 -35.59 25.15
C VAL A 14 -17.31 -34.53 24.23
N LEU A 15 -17.15 -34.80 22.93
CA LEU A 15 -16.63 -33.82 21.97
C LEU A 15 -17.56 -32.61 21.78
N ILE A 16 -18.88 -32.82 21.83
CA ILE A 16 -19.87 -31.73 21.76
C ILE A 16 -19.80 -30.85 23.02
N PHE A 17 -19.62 -31.44 24.20
CA PHE A 17 -19.58 -30.68 25.46
C PHE A 17 -18.24 -29.95 25.72
N TYR A 18 -17.15 -30.31 25.06
CA TYR A 18 -15.85 -29.64 25.19
C TYR A 18 -15.54 -28.59 24.10
N SER A 19 -16.42 -28.39 23.12
CA SER A 19 -16.28 -27.33 22.12
C SER A 19 -16.82 -25.99 22.64
N CYS A 20 -16.23 -25.50 23.74
CA CYS A 20 -16.43 -24.12 24.18
C CYS A 20 -15.40 -23.23 23.49
N ASN A 21 -15.86 -22.50 22.46
CA ASN A 21 -15.11 -21.44 21.78
C ASN A 21 -14.62 -20.38 22.79
N ASN A 22 -13.31 -20.23 22.90
CA ASN A 22 -12.68 -19.10 23.59
C ASN A 22 -12.22 -18.06 22.57
N GLU A 23 -13.16 -17.54 21.78
CA GLU A 23 -12.88 -16.37 20.96
C GLU A 23 -12.92 -15.14 21.88
N LYS A 24 -11.75 -14.55 22.13
CA LYS A 24 -11.67 -13.25 22.80
C LYS A 24 -12.53 -12.27 21.99
N SER A 25 -13.61 -11.79 22.58
CA SER A 25 -14.48 -10.80 21.95
C SER A 25 -13.66 -9.58 21.56
N VAL A 26 -13.65 -9.24 20.27
CA VAL A 26 -13.06 -7.99 19.79
C VAL A 26 -13.79 -6.85 20.50
N THR A 27 -13.11 -6.18 21.41
CA THR A 27 -13.70 -5.07 22.16
C THR A 27 -13.56 -3.81 21.31
N VAL A 28 -14.66 -3.36 20.71
CA VAL A 28 -14.67 -2.13 19.91
C VAL A 28 -14.82 -0.95 20.86
N TYR A 29 -13.76 -0.18 21.03
CA TYR A 29 -13.80 1.07 21.80
C TYR A 29 -14.19 2.23 20.88
N LYS A 30 -15.32 2.90 21.16
CA LYS A 30 -15.62 4.22 20.58
C LYS A 30 -14.90 5.28 21.41
N VAL A 31 -13.69 5.62 20.98
CA VAL A 31 -12.99 6.80 21.51
C VAL A 31 -13.71 8.03 20.96
N LYS A 32 -14.20 8.91 21.84
CA LYS A 32 -14.62 10.26 21.42
C LYS A 32 -13.40 10.88 20.74
N LYS A 33 -13.51 11.28 19.48
CA LYS A 33 -12.50 12.13 18.87
C LYS A 33 -12.46 13.38 19.73
N THR A 34 -11.48 13.47 20.63
CA THR A 34 -11.09 14.75 21.20
C THR A 34 -10.88 15.62 19.98
N ASP A 35 -11.62 16.73 19.88
CA ASP A 35 -11.32 17.77 18.90
C ASP A 35 -9.91 18.19 19.24
N SER A 36 -8.99 17.51 18.59
CA SER A 36 -7.60 17.69 18.80
C SER A 36 -7.39 19.09 18.30
N LEU A 37 -7.18 20.00 19.25
CA LEU A 37 -6.43 21.22 19.05
C LEU A 37 -4.96 20.88 18.67
N ILE A 38 -4.70 19.78 17.95
CA ILE A 38 -3.81 19.80 16.81
C ILE A 38 -4.41 20.85 15.88
N SER A 39 -4.05 22.09 16.20
CA SER A 39 -3.76 23.11 15.22
C SER A 39 -3.43 22.42 13.92
N LYS A 40 -4.22 22.76 12.90
CA LYS A 40 -3.85 22.69 11.50
C LYS A 40 -2.47 23.34 11.37
N GLN A 41 -1.40 22.61 11.75
CA GLN A 41 -0.05 22.92 11.37
C GLN A 41 -0.01 22.52 9.91
N ASN A 42 -0.56 23.43 9.10
CA ASN A 42 0.07 23.81 7.87
C ASN A 42 1.50 24.22 8.25
N ASN A 43 2.38 23.26 8.49
CA ASN A 43 3.78 23.47 8.17
C ASN A 43 3.81 23.52 6.65
N SER A 44 3.36 24.65 6.10
CA SER A 44 3.71 25.11 4.77
C SER A 44 5.18 25.52 4.82
N ASN A 45 6.06 24.58 5.13
CA ASN A 45 7.36 24.57 4.47
C ASN A 45 7.09 23.99 3.08
N ASN A 46 6.32 24.75 2.29
CA ASN A 46 6.18 24.51 0.87
C ASN A 46 7.54 24.86 0.29
N SER A 47 8.49 23.92 0.32
CA SER A 47 9.28 23.72 -0.88
C SER A 47 8.24 23.48 -1.97
N SER A 48 7.89 24.54 -2.68
CA SER A 48 6.89 24.48 -3.74
C SER A 48 7.51 23.68 -4.88
N LEU A 49 7.45 22.35 -4.79
CA LEU A 49 7.84 21.48 -5.86
C LEU A 49 6.98 21.87 -7.05
N SER A 50 7.63 22.40 -8.09
CA SER A 50 6.97 22.88 -9.30
C SER A 50 7.51 22.10 -10.48
N TRP A 51 6.63 21.63 -11.36
CA TRP A 51 6.99 20.96 -12.60
C TRP A 51 6.12 21.48 -13.73
N THR A 52 6.63 21.35 -14.96
CA THR A 52 5.87 21.64 -16.18
C THR A 52 5.15 20.37 -16.60
N VAL A 53 3.82 20.41 -16.65
CA VAL A 53 3.00 19.29 -17.10
C VAL A 53 2.99 19.26 -18.64
N PRO A 54 3.29 18.12 -19.28
CA PRO A 54 3.17 17.99 -20.73
C PRO A 54 1.73 18.21 -21.23
N ASN A 55 1.58 18.78 -22.42
CA ASN A 55 0.26 19.15 -22.98
C ASN A 55 -0.72 17.98 -23.14
N ASN A 56 -0.23 16.74 -23.23
CA ASN A 56 -1.06 15.55 -23.41
C ASN A 56 -1.48 14.88 -22.09
N TRP A 57 -1.16 15.47 -20.94
CA TRP A 57 -1.58 14.98 -19.62
C TRP A 57 -2.81 15.75 -19.15
N ILE A 58 -3.78 15.02 -18.62
CA ILE A 58 -5.04 15.60 -18.12
C ILE A 58 -4.99 15.59 -16.60
N GLU A 59 -4.96 16.76 -15.97
CA GLU A 59 -4.93 16.87 -14.52
C GLU A 59 -6.24 16.37 -13.89
N LYS A 60 -6.09 15.57 -12.83
CA LYS A 60 -7.19 15.09 -11.99
C LYS A 60 -7.17 15.76 -10.63
N ARG A 61 -8.31 15.70 -9.95
CA ARG A 61 -8.42 16.18 -8.57
C ARG A 61 -7.41 15.45 -7.68
N ALA A 62 -6.53 16.21 -7.04
CA ALA A 62 -5.66 15.71 -5.98
C ALA A 62 -6.48 15.12 -4.82
N THR A 63 -5.94 14.11 -4.15
CA THR A 63 -6.51 13.53 -2.92
C THR A 63 -5.65 13.93 -1.73
N ASP A 64 -6.12 13.69 -0.50
CA ASP A 64 -5.35 14.00 0.73
C ASP A 64 -3.97 13.33 0.77
N PHE A 65 -3.75 12.30 -0.07
CA PHE A 65 -2.52 11.54 -0.14
C PHE A 65 -1.68 11.84 -1.40
N ARG A 66 -2.30 12.18 -2.53
CA ARG A 66 -1.59 12.45 -3.79
C ARG A 66 -1.37 13.96 -3.93
N LEU A 67 -0.11 14.40 -3.96
CA LEU A 67 0.26 15.78 -4.25
C LEU A 67 -0.27 16.22 -5.62
N ALA A 68 -0.20 15.33 -6.61
CA ALA A 68 -0.76 15.55 -7.94
C ALA A 68 -1.22 14.25 -8.59
N SER A 69 -2.14 14.35 -9.55
CA SER A 69 -2.70 13.22 -10.27
C SER A 69 -3.02 13.59 -11.70
N TYR A 70 -2.71 12.70 -12.64
CA TYR A 70 -2.91 12.91 -14.06
C TYR A 70 -3.39 11.64 -14.73
N ASP A 71 -4.19 11.80 -15.79
CA ASP A 71 -4.39 10.77 -16.80
C ASP A 71 -3.47 11.07 -17.99
N VAL A 72 -2.65 10.11 -18.37
CA VAL A 72 -1.71 10.19 -19.49
C VAL A 72 -2.22 9.33 -20.64
N ASN A 73 -2.52 9.97 -21.76
CA ASN A 73 -2.94 9.26 -22.97
C ASN A 73 -1.72 8.66 -23.67
N ALA A 74 -1.63 7.33 -23.67
CA ALA A 74 -0.59 6.60 -24.37
C ALA A 74 -0.86 6.52 -25.88
N PRO A 75 0.17 6.40 -26.74
CA PRO A 75 -0.02 6.35 -28.19
C PRO A 75 -0.90 5.19 -28.69
N ASN A 76 -0.99 4.10 -27.92
CA ASN A 76 -1.84 2.95 -28.21
C ASN A 76 -3.33 3.14 -27.82
N GLY A 77 -3.68 4.33 -27.29
CA GLY A 77 -5.04 4.66 -26.84
C GLY A 77 -5.35 4.27 -25.39
N GLU A 78 -4.40 3.68 -24.67
CA GLU A 78 -4.56 3.41 -23.24
C GLU A 78 -4.43 4.68 -22.39
N ILE A 79 -5.11 4.70 -21.26
CA ILE A 79 -5.02 5.78 -20.28
C ILE A 79 -4.22 5.28 -19.09
N ILE A 80 -3.11 5.95 -18.80
CA ILE A 80 -2.21 5.63 -17.68
C ILE A 80 -2.53 6.57 -16.51
N ASP A 81 -2.81 6.02 -15.33
CA ASP A 81 -2.91 6.78 -14.07
C ASP A 81 -1.51 7.15 -13.59
N LEU A 82 -1.20 8.44 -13.56
CA LEU A 82 0.04 8.96 -12.98
C LEU A 82 -0.28 9.69 -11.69
N SER A 83 0.50 9.43 -10.64
CA SER A 83 0.38 10.14 -9.37
C SER A 83 1.74 10.53 -8.81
N ILE A 84 1.77 11.70 -8.17
CA ILE A 84 2.92 12.19 -7.41
C ILE A 84 2.47 12.22 -5.96
N THR A 85 3.24 11.59 -5.07
CA THR A 85 2.95 11.47 -3.64
C THR A 85 4.16 11.94 -2.86
N VAL A 86 3.93 12.63 -1.74
CA VAL A 86 5.00 13.04 -0.82
C VAL A 86 4.74 12.39 0.52
N PHE A 87 5.77 11.74 1.06
CA PHE A 87 5.72 11.09 2.35
C PHE A 87 6.40 11.96 3.43
N PRO A 88 5.87 12.00 4.66
CA PRO A 88 6.57 12.61 5.78
C PRO A 88 7.72 11.69 6.23
N GLY A 89 8.97 12.13 6.02
CA GLY A 89 10.15 11.30 6.25
C GLY A 89 10.14 10.04 5.39
N ASP A 90 10.77 8.97 5.86
CA ASP A 90 11.03 7.78 5.04
C ASP A 90 9.79 6.90 4.80
N ALA A 91 8.69 7.09 5.55
CA ALA A 91 7.45 6.32 5.46
C ALA A 91 7.64 4.78 5.34
N GLY A 92 8.56 4.22 6.13
CA GLY A 92 8.87 2.78 6.14
C GLY A 92 10.00 2.35 5.19
N GLY A 93 10.60 3.28 4.45
CA GLY A 93 11.76 3.05 3.60
C GLY A 93 11.43 2.38 2.26
N ILE A 94 12.45 2.32 1.38
CA ILE A 94 12.34 1.77 0.02
C ILE A 94 11.76 0.35 0.03
N GLU A 95 12.32 -0.55 0.84
CA GLU A 95 11.90 -1.96 0.89
C GLU A 95 10.40 -2.10 1.20
N SER A 96 9.90 -1.43 2.24
CA SER A 96 8.49 -1.51 2.63
C SER A 96 7.57 -0.91 1.58
N ASN A 97 7.97 0.22 0.98
CA ASN A 97 7.17 0.94 0.00
C ASN A 97 7.06 0.18 -1.32
N VAL A 98 8.18 -0.26 -1.88
CA VAL A 98 8.19 -1.00 -3.15
C VAL A 98 7.49 -2.35 -2.99
N ASN A 99 7.73 -3.08 -1.89
CA ASN A 99 7.03 -4.34 -1.64
C ASN A 99 5.51 -4.16 -1.44
N ARG A 100 5.06 -3.03 -0.91
CA ARG A 100 3.63 -2.72 -0.83
C ARG A 100 3.01 -2.61 -2.22
N TRP A 101 3.66 -1.94 -3.14
CA TRP A 101 3.17 -1.81 -4.52
C TRP A 101 3.28 -3.10 -5.32
N ARG A 102 4.37 -3.86 -5.15
CA ARG A 102 4.49 -5.23 -5.70
C ARG A 102 3.27 -6.08 -5.36
N ARG A 103 2.82 -6.07 -4.10
CA ARG A 103 1.61 -6.80 -3.68
C ARG A 103 0.33 -6.31 -4.34
N GLN A 104 0.21 -5.02 -4.66
CA GLN A 104 -0.98 -4.49 -5.36
C GLN A 104 -1.14 -5.06 -6.77
N ILE A 105 -0.04 -5.47 -7.40
CA ILE A 105 -0.02 -6.17 -8.68
C ILE A 105 0.37 -7.64 -8.56
N ASN A 106 0.17 -8.24 -7.39
CA ASN A 106 0.40 -9.67 -7.15
C ASN A 106 1.83 -10.19 -7.44
N LEU A 107 2.84 -9.35 -7.26
CA LEU A 107 4.25 -9.76 -7.27
C LEU A 107 4.71 -10.15 -5.86
N THR A 108 5.57 -11.16 -5.78
CA THR A 108 6.24 -11.59 -4.54
C THR A 108 7.15 -10.49 -4.01
N PRO A 109 7.19 -10.23 -2.68
CA PRO A 109 8.13 -9.27 -2.11
C PRO A 109 9.59 -9.73 -2.28
N LEU A 110 10.49 -8.76 -2.34
CA LEU A 110 11.94 -8.95 -2.42
C LEU A 110 12.64 -8.26 -1.25
N ASP A 111 13.84 -8.70 -0.90
CA ASP A 111 14.67 -7.99 0.06
C ASP A 111 15.27 -6.70 -0.56
N LEU A 112 15.80 -5.81 0.30
CA LEU A 112 16.35 -4.54 -0.16
C LEU A 112 17.45 -4.69 -1.21
N ASN A 113 18.37 -5.66 -1.07
CA ASN A 113 19.47 -5.82 -2.01
C ASN A 113 18.95 -6.24 -3.39
N GLN A 114 17.98 -7.16 -3.43
CA GLN A 114 17.31 -7.57 -4.66
C GLN A 114 16.60 -6.39 -5.32
N LEU A 115 15.87 -5.58 -4.55
CA LEU A 115 15.20 -4.38 -5.06
C LEU A 115 16.20 -3.39 -5.65
N MET A 116 17.30 -3.10 -4.96
CA MET A 116 18.31 -2.17 -5.46
C MET A 116 18.99 -2.69 -6.73
N ASN A 117 19.21 -4.01 -6.85
CA ASN A 117 19.74 -4.62 -8.07
C ASN A 117 18.77 -4.53 -9.27
N GLU A 118 17.45 -4.52 -9.02
CA GLU A 118 16.41 -4.34 -10.04
C GLU A 118 16.14 -2.85 -10.35
N SER A 119 16.61 -1.93 -9.50
CA SER A 119 16.38 -0.50 -9.66
C SER A 119 17.32 0.13 -10.70
N SER A 120 16.83 1.16 -11.38
CA SER A 120 17.68 2.08 -12.14
C SER A 120 17.96 3.32 -11.32
N THR A 121 19.21 3.50 -10.90
CA THR A 121 19.66 4.74 -10.23
C THR A 121 19.86 5.85 -11.23
N GLN A 122 19.37 7.02 -10.91
CA GLN A 122 19.50 8.24 -11.70
C GLN A 122 19.85 9.41 -10.78
N SER A 123 20.36 10.49 -11.35
CA SER A 123 20.69 11.71 -10.59
C SER A 123 19.96 12.92 -11.16
N SER A 124 19.58 13.83 -10.28
CA SER A 124 18.95 15.10 -10.62
C SER A 124 19.59 16.25 -9.83
N MET A 125 19.10 17.47 -10.05
CA MET A 125 19.49 18.62 -9.23
C MET A 125 19.05 18.50 -7.76
N LEU A 126 18.12 17.59 -7.45
CA LEU A 126 17.58 17.38 -6.10
C LEU A 126 18.29 16.23 -5.35
N GLY A 127 19.09 15.43 -6.04
CA GLY A 127 19.74 14.24 -5.47
C GLY A 127 19.65 13.03 -6.38
N GLU A 128 20.13 11.91 -5.86
CA GLU A 128 19.95 10.60 -6.49
C GLU A 128 18.53 10.09 -6.26
N TYR A 129 18.01 9.36 -7.24
CA TYR A 129 16.69 8.75 -7.16
C TYR A 129 16.68 7.40 -7.86
N TYR A 130 15.68 6.61 -7.54
CA TYR A 130 15.56 5.23 -8.00
C TYR A 130 14.27 5.04 -8.78
N ILE A 131 14.39 4.38 -9.93
CA ILE A 131 13.25 3.97 -10.76
C ILE A 131 13.07 2.46 -10.58
N PHE A 132 11.85 2.06 -10.22
CA PHE A 132 11.44 0.65 -10.12
C PHE A 132 10.36 0.37 -11.15
N GLU A 133 10.65 -0.49 -12.11
CA GLU A 133 9.67 -0.97 -13.08
C GLU A 133 9.00 -2.23 -12.54
N LEU A 134 7.70 -2.14 -12.27
CA LEU A 134 6.92 -3.25 -11.72
C LEU A 134 5.92 -3.74 -12.77
N TYR A 135 6.16 -4.93 -13.29
CA TYR A 135 5.33 -5.52 -14.35
C TYR A 135 4.81 -6.89 -13.93
N ASN A 136 3.50 -7.08 -14.08
CA ASN A 136 2.87 -8.39 -14.09
C ASN A 136 2.09 -8.51 -15.40
N GLU A 137 2.18 -9.66 -16.07
CA GLU A 137 1.45 -9.95 -17.32
C GLU A 137 -0.07 -9.81 -17.18
N HIS A 138 -0.57 -9.80 -15.95
CA HIS A 138 -1.98 -9.55 -15.63
C HIS A 138 -2.28 -8.13 -15.11
N PHE A 139 -1.27 -7.33 -14.71
CA PHE A 139 -1.39 -5.97 -14.17
C PHE A 139 -0.07 -5.16 -14.29
N SER A 140 -0.07 -4.03 -14.98
CA SER A 140 1.10 -3.12 -15.09
C SER A 140 0.90 -1.82 -14.30
N LEU A 141 1.91 -1.42 -13.50
CA LEU A 141 1.94 -0.16 -12.72
C LEU A 141 3.38 0.41 -12.72
N ASN A 142 3.57 1.61 -13.25
CA ASN A 142 4.85 2.33 -13.19
C ASN A 142 4.83 3.33 -12.02
N ILE A 143 5.85 3.31 -11.15
CA ILE A 143 5.93 4.19 -9.97
C ILE A 143 7.31 4.86 -9.90
N PHE A 144 7.33 6.18 -9.72
CA PHE A 144 8.54 6.99 -9.62
C PHE A 144 8.74 7.47 -8.17
N PHE A 145 9.97 7.38 -7.66
CA PHE A 145 10.38 7.90 -6.36
C PHE A 145 11.41 9.02 -6.53
N ASN A 146 11.38 10.00 -5.63
CA ASN A 146 12.45 10.98 -5.41
C ASN A 146 12.61 11.11 -3.88
N GLU A 147 13.85 11.09 -3.38
CA GLU A 147 14.17 11.38 -1.98
C GLU A 147 14.17 12.89 -1.70
#